data_AF-A0A7E4V519-F1
#
_entry.id   AF-A0A7E4V519-F1
#
_cell.length_a   1.000
_cell.length_b   1.000
_cell.length_c   1.000
_cell.angle_alpha   90.00
_cell.angle_beta   90.00
_cell.angle_gamma   90.00
#
_symmetry.space_group_name_H-M   'P 1'
#
loop_
_entity.id
_entity.type
_entity.pdbx_description
1 polymer ?
#
loop_
_entity_poly.entity_id
_entity_poly.type
_entity_poly.pdbx_seq_one_letter_code
_entity_poly.pdbx_strand_id
1 'polypeptide(L)'
;MSDDELRTFLMPPADFSTFLDKIERINETTNLPKRPVSLDWRTKGAVTRVKDQGTCGASYAFAATACVESLIAIRGYGLQEKSEQ
;
A
#
# COMPACT_ATOMS: atom_id res chain seq x y z
N MET A 1 -23.36 -8.33 2.39
CA MET A 1 -22.43 -8.50 1.28
C MET A 1 -21.81 -9.88 1.42
N SER A 2 -22.02 -10.75 0.44
CA SER A 2 -21.33 -12.04 0.34
C SER A 2 -19.87 -11.86 -0.09
N ASP A 3 -19.03 -12.87 0.12
CA ASP A 3 -17.62 -12.81 -0.27
C ASP A 3 -17.43 -12.56 -1.78
N ASP A 4 -18.33 -13.08 -2.60
CA ASP A 4 -18.33 -12.88 -4.06
C ASP A 4 -18.70 -11.43 -4.43
N GLU A 5 -19.67 -10.83 -3.73
CA GLU A 5 -20.00 -9.42 -3.89
C GLU A 5 -18.84 -8.53 -3.44
N LEU A 6 -18.17 -8.87 -2.33
CA LEU A 6 -17.01 -8.14 -1.83
C LEU A 6 -15.84 -8.23 -2.82
N ARG A 7 -15.58 -9.41 -3.38
CA ARG A 7 -14.54 -9.61 -4.39
C ARG A 7 -14.82 -8.78 -5.64
N THR A 8 -16.05 -8.83 -6.14
CA THR A 8 -16.48 -8.04 -7.31
C THR A 8 -16.36 -6.54 -7.06
N PHE A 9 -16.65 -6.11 -5.84
CA PHE A 9 -16.61 -4.71 -5.43
C PHE A 9 -15.19 -4.16 -5.26
N LEU A 10 -14.28 -4.92 -4.62
CA LEU A 10 -12.90 -4.48 -4.37
C LEU A 10 -11.99 -4.64 -5.60
N MET A 11 -12.20 -5.71 -6.35
CA MET A 11 -11.42 -6.05 -7.53
C MET A 11 -12.36 -6.68 -8.57
N PRO A 12 -13.09 -5.86 -9.35
CA PRO A 12 -13.82 -6.39 -10.48
C PRO A 12 -12.83 -7.15 -11.38
N PRO A 13 -13.24 -8.25 -12.03
CA PRO A 13 -12.35 -9.11 -12.79
C PRO A 13 -11.65 -8.31 -13.89
N ALA A 14 -10.42 -7.90 -13.61
CA ALA A 14 -9.50 -7.27 -14.53
C ALA A 14 -8.39 -8.28 -14.80
N ASP A 15 -8.17 -8.58 -16.07
CA ASP A 15 -7.14 -9.52 -16.49
C ASP A 15 -5.77 -8.83 -16.46
N PHE A 16 -5.05 -9.03 -15.36
CA PHE A 16 -3.68 -8.57 -15.19
C PHE A 16 -2.64 -9.63 -15.59
N SER A 17 -3.04 -10.79 -16.13
CA SER A 17 -2.10 -11.86 -16.48
C SER A 17 -1.00 -11.36 -17.43
N THR A 18 -1.41 -10.67 -18.50
CA THR A 18 -0.51 -10.04 -19.48
C THR A 18 0.37 -8.92 -18.92
N PHE A 19 -0.02 -8.32 -17.79
CA PHE A 19 0.76 -7.31 -17.08
C PHE A 19 1.78 -7.95 -16.15
N LEU A 20 1.36 -8.96 -15.37
CA LEU A 20 2.24 -9.66 -14.43
C LEU A 20 3.33 -10.45 -15.12
N ASP A 21 3.07 -11.00 -16.32
CA ASP A 21 4.07 -11.68 -17.14
C ASP A 21 5.22 -10.76 -17.58
N LYS A 22 4.99 -9.45 -17.59
CA LYS A 22 6.01 -8.43 -17.94
C LYS A 22 6.77 -7.90 -16.73
N ILE A 23 6.37 -8.26 -15.51
CA ILE A 23 7.08 -7.85 -14.29
C ILE A 23 8.21 -8.85 -14.05
N GLU A 24 9.45 -8.42 -14.32
CA GLU A 24 10.61 -9.18 -13.88
C GLU A 24 10.69 -9.17 -12.35
N ARG A 25 10.67 -10.36 -11.74
CA ARG A 25 10.92 -10.51 -10.30
C ARG A 25 12.40 -10.25 -10.05
N ILE A 26 12.71 -9.15 -9.35
CA ILE A 26 14.06 -8.87 -8.88
C ILE A 26 14.38 -9.87 -7.75
N ASN A 27 15.17 -10.90 -8.06
CA ASN A 27 15.76 -11.81 -7.07
C ASN A 27 17.07 -11.21 -6.55
N GLU A 28 16.98 -10.14 -5.78
CA GLU A 28 18.15 -9.51 -5.17
C GLU A 28 18.57 -10.30 -3.91
N THR A 29 19.56 -11.18 -4.05
CA THR A 29 20.09 -12.03 -2.96
C THR A 29 21.44 -11.53 -2.43
N THR A 30 21.67 -10.22 -2.37
CA THR A 30 22.97 -9.68 -1.93
C THR A 30 22.86 -8.98 -0.57
N ASN A 31 23.76 -9.34 0.34
CA ASN A 31 24.09 -8.74 1.64
C ASN A 31 23.12 -7.66 2.17
N LEU A 32 21.92 -8.08 2.59
CA LEU A 32 20.99 -7.18 3.24
C LEU A 32 21.56 -6.73 4.59
N PRO A 33 21.52 -5.44 4.93
CA PRO A 33 21.92 -4.97 6.25
C PRO A 33 21.05 -5.66 7.32
N LYS A 34 21.63 -5.90 8.50
CA LYS A 34 20.94 -6.56 9.61
C LYS A 34 19.66 -5.77 9.96
N ARG A 35 18.51 -6.38 9.69
CA ARG A 35 17.19 -5.82 10.00
C ARG A 35 16.84 -6.01 11.48
N PRO A 36 16.04 -5.10 12.08
CA PRO A 36 15.55 -5.30 13.43
C PRO A 36 14.62 -6.53 13.52
N VAL A 37 14.52 -7.14 14.70
CA VAL A 37 13.61 -8.28 14.97
C VAL A 37 12.14 -7.87 14.82
N SER A 38 11.82 -6.61 15.08
CA SER A 38 10.49 -6.02 14.92
C SER A 38 10.61 -4.58 14.46
N LEU A 39 9.71 -4.15 13.58
CA LEU A 39 9.60 -2.77 13.12
C LEU A 39 8.12 -2.38 13.06
N ASP A 40 7.76 -1.30 13.76
CA ASP A 40 6.43 -0.71 13.70
C ASP A 40 6.55 0.78 13.35
N TRP A 41 6.22 1.13 12.11
CA TRP A 41 6.27 2.52 11.62
C TRP A 41 5.32 3.47 12.37
N ARG A 42 4.26 2.95 12.99
CA ARG A 42 3.33 3.76 13.81
C ARG A 42 4.05 4.36 15.01
N THR A 43 4.90 3.56 15.67
CA THR A 43 5.73 4.02 16.80
C THR A 43 6.79 5.06 16.40
N LYS A 44 7.03 5.22 15.10
CA LYS A 44 7.97 6.19 14.54
C LYS A 44 7.28 7.47 14.04
N GLY A 45 5.96 7.60 14.20
CA GLY A 45 5.20 8.74 13.67
C GLY A 45 5.18 8.79 12.14
N ALA A 46 5.39 7.65 11.48
CA ALA A 46 5.49 7.54 10.02
C ALA A 46 4.21 7.00 9.37
N VAL A 47 3.08 7.04 10.07
CA VAL A 47 1.78 6.55 9.58
C VAL A 47 0.73 7.61 9.90
N THR A 48 -0.05 8.02 8.90
CA THR A 48 -1.18 8.94 9.04
C THR A 48 -2.33 8.29 9.80
N ARG A 49 -3.38 9.06 10.12
CA ARG A 49 -4.59 8.48 10.75
C ARG A 49 -5.24 7.47 9.80
N VAL A 50 -6.02 6.54 10.36
CA VAL A 50 -6.85 5.64 9.56
C VAL A 50 -7.86 6.46 8.75
N LYS A 51 -7.98 6.14 7.46
CA LYS A 51 -8.93 6.76 6.52
C LYS A 51 -10.03 5.76 6.14
N ASP A 52 -11.15 6.26 5.64
CA ASP A 52 -12.32 5.46 5.22
C ASP A 52 -12.62 5.68 3.73
N GLN A 53 -12.57 4.60 2.95
CA GLN A 53 -12.85 4.59 1.51
C GLN A 53 -14.36 4.52 1.18
N GLY A 54 -15.20 4.29 2.19
CA GLY A 54 -16.63 4.08 2.03
C GLY A 54 -16.95 2.98 1.01
N THR A 55 -17.96 3.24 0.18
CA THR A 55 -18.48 2.28 -0.81
C THR A 55 -17.89 2.51 -2.21
N CYS A 56 -16.68 3.05 -2.34
CA CYS A 56 -16.08 3.35 -3.65
C CYS A 56 -15.24 2.19 -4.25
N GLY A 57 -14.76 1.24 -3.44
CA GLY A 57 -13.82 0.22 -3.92
C GLY A 57 -12.40 0.78 -4.18
N ALA A 58 -12.08 1.96 -3.63
CA ALA A 58 -10.83 2.68 -3.87
C ALA A 58 -9.63 2.19 -3.04
N SER A 59 -9.66 0.97 -2.51
CA SER A 59 -8.61 0.45 -1.59
C SER A 59 -7.20 0.55 -2.17
N TYR A 60 -7.06 0.38 -3.49
CA TYR A 60 -5.78 0.53 -4.20
C TYR A 60 -5.22 1.96 -4.10
N ALA A 61 -6.07 2.99 -4.18
CA ALA A 61 -5.67 4.38 -4.09
C ALA A 61 -5.27 4.74 -2.66
N PHE A 62 -6.02 4.24 -1.67
CA PHE A 62 -5.71 4.40 -0.24
C PHE A 62 -4.40 3.70 0.15
N ALA A 63 -4.15 2.50 -0.39
CA ALA A 63 -2.89 1.80 -0.14
C ALA A 63 -1.68 2.53 -0.74
N ALA A 64 -1.81 3.02 -1.98
CA ALA A 64 -0.74 3.74 -2.66
C ALA A 64 -0.43 5.07 -1.95
N THR A 65 -1.44 5.86 -1.61
CA THR A 65 -1.27 7.12 -0.90
C THR A 65 -0.69 6.91 0.49
N ALA A 66 -1.19 5.96 1.29
CA ALA A 66 -0.63 5.66 2.62
C ALA A 66 0.86 5.32 2.57
N CYS A 67 1.32 4.58 1.55
CA CYS A 67 2.74 4.32 1.33
C CYS A 67 3.55 5.59 1.02
N VAL A 68 3.02 6.47 0.16
CA VAL A 68 3.68 7.74 -0.19
C VAL A 68 3.76 8.66 1.03
N GLU A 69 2.67 8.79 1.79
CA GLU A 69 2.63 9.57 3.03
C GLU A 69 3.64 9.07 4.05
N SER A 70 3.71 7.74 4.21
CA SER A 70 4.68 7.10 5.12
C SER A 70 6.11 7.40 4.68
N LEU A 71 6.41 7.29 3.38
CA LEU A 71 7.75 7.58 2.85
C LEU A 71 8.15 9.05 3.08
N ILE A 72 7.23 9.99 2.86
CA ILE A 72 7.45 11.42 3.10
C ILE A 72 7.81 11.66 4.58
N ALA A 73 7.07 11.04 5.50
CA ALA A 73 7.34 11.14 6.93
C ALA A 73 8.69 10.51 7.32
N ILE A 74 9.02 9.33 6.79
CA ILE A 74 10.30 8.65 7.00
C ILE A 74 11.48 9.51 6.53
N ARG A 75 11.30 10.28 5.45
CA ARG A 75 12.31 11.19 4.91
C ARG A 75 12.48 12.48 5.72
N GLY A 76 11.63 12.72 6.72
CA GLY A 76 11.71 13.89 7.60
C GLY A 76 10.89 15.10 7.12
N TYR A 77 10.04 14.93 6.11
CA TYR A 77 9.14 16.00 5.63
C TYR A 77 7.83 16.12 6.42
N GLY A 78 7.68 15.33 7.49
CA GLY A 78 6.48 15.27 8.32
C GLY A 78 5.34 14.45 7.69
N LEU A 79 4.27 14.25 8.46
CA LEU A 79 3.05 13.60 7.98
C LEU A 79 2.26 14.56 7.10
N GLN A 80 1.92 14.10 5.90
CA GLN A 80 1.10 14.83 4.94
C GLN A 80 -0.06 13.94 4.53
N GLU A 81 -1.26 14.50 4.39
CA GLU A 81 -2.38 13.77 3.80
C GLU A 81 -2.47 14.07 2.31
N LYS A 82 -2.54 13.01 1.50
CA LYS A 82 -2.72 13.04 0.05
C LYS A 82 -4.17 12.71 -0.31
N SER A 83 -4.54 13.09 -1.53
CA SER A 83 -5.84 12.81 -2.14
C SER A 83 -5.85 11.40 -2.72
N GLU A 84 -6.91 10.65 -2.42
CA GLU A 84 -7.24 9.37 -3.07
C GLU A 84 -8.26 9.53 -4.20
N GLN A 85 -8.88 10.72 -4.32
CA GLN A 85 -9.86 11.13 -5.32
C GLN A 85 -9.21 11.63 -6.61
#